data_AF-A0A974A776-F1
#
_entry.id   AF-A0A974A776-F1
#
_cell.length_a   1.000
_cell.length_b   1.000
_cell.length_c   1.000
_cell.angle_alpha   90.00
_cell.angle_beta   90.00
_cell.angle_gamma   90.00
#
_symmetry.space_group_name_H-M   'P 1'
#
loop_
_entity.id
_entity.type
_entity.pdbx_description
1 polymer ?
#
loop_
_entity_poly.entity_id
_entity_poly.type
_entity_poly.pdbx_seq_one_letter_code
_entity_poly.pdbx_strand_id
1 'polypeptide(L)'
;MAKIDSLSAKSKRARDNLDRIPRLVEKYKQAVFAAAFRGDLTREWRSTRIEPSPTFTQIATERAQLQEKYGQRLQRCEMPALPEGLKPFNIPSHWLWVRAEAICGFITKGTTPKSAAMSSNGEIPFIKVYNLTFNGTLDFTVEPTFVSRTTHEGFLSRSKVVPGDVLMNIVGPPLGKVSVVPNDRQEWNINQAIAVFRPIASVSPIFLSKWLQTDVLTRWAVSRSKATAGQSNLTLEICRDLPIPLCSLAEQREIARRIQAAFAWIDRLATDAINACNLIEHLDQAILAKAFRGELVPQDANDEPASVLLERIKVDRRANAQPGPQRRASVSSR
;
A
#
# COMPACT_ATOMS: atom_id res chain seq x y z
N MET A 1 -11.19 -43.19 13.27
CA MET A 1 -10.23 -42.63 12.28
C MET A 1 -10.92 -41.88 11.14
N ALA A 2 -11.75 -42.53 10.30
CA ALA A 2 -12.38 -41.88 9.13
C ALA A 2 -13.12 -40.53 9.37
N LYS A 3 -13.78 -40.36 10.54
CA LYS A 3 -14.47 -39.11 10.88
C LYS A 3 -13.51 -37.95 11.18
N ILE A 4 -12.39 -38.23 11.85
CA ILE A 4 -11.32 -37.26 12.13
C ILE A 4 -10.67 -36.88 10.80
N ASP A 5 -10.29 -37.87 9.99
CA ASP A 5 -9.65 -37.63 8.69
C ASP A 5 -10.53 -36.78 7.76
N SER A 6 -11.84 -37.03 7.74
CA SER A 6 -12.78 -36.22 6.97
C SER A 6 -12.90 -34.78 7.48
N LEU A 7 -12.93 -34.55 8.79
CA LEU A 7 -13.04 -33.21 9.38
C LEU A 7 -11.73 -32.43 9.19
N SER A 8 -10.59 -33.07 9.45
CA SER A 8 -9.26 -32.49 9.21
C SER A 8 -9.04 -32.17 7.73
N ALA A 9 -9.51 -33.01 6.80
CA ALA A 9 -9.43 -32.72 5.37
C ALA A 9 -10.33 -31.55 4.92
N LYS A 10 -11.45 -31.29 5.61
CA LYS A 10 -12.30 -30.12 5.35
C LYS A 10 -11.65 -28.85 5.89
N SER A 11 -11.15 -28.91 7.12
CA SER A 11 -10.41 -27.83 7.78
C SER A 11 -9.19 -27.40 6.96
N LYS A 12 -8.37 -28.35 6.51
CA LYS A 12 -7.21 -28.10 5.64
C LYS A 12 -7.60 -27.38 4.35
N ARG A 13 -8.64 -27.84 3.66
CA ARG A 13 -9.14 -27.19 2.42
C ARG A 13 -9.63 -25.75 2.66
N ALA A 14 -10.33 -25.52 3.78
CA ALA A 14 -10.79 -24.17 4.13
C ALA A 14 -9.60 -23.24 4.40
N ARG A 15 -8.60 -23.70 5.17
CA ARG A 15 -7.36 -22.97 5.43
C ARG A 15 -6.60 -22.64 4.14
N ASP A 16 -6.39 -23.64 3.27
CA ASP A 16 -5.69 -23.46 1.98
C ASP A 16 -6.35 -22.39 1.09
N ASN A 17 -7.68 -22.27 1.13
CA ASN A 17 -8.43 -21.27 0.38
C ASN A 17 -8.32 -19.87 1.02
N LEU A 18 -8.46 -19.78 2.34
CA LEU A 18 -8.43 -18.51 3.06
C LEU A 18 -7.02 -17.89 3.06
N ASP A 19 -5.97 -18.70 3.20
CA ASP A 19 -4.56 -18.25 3.21
C ASP A 19 -4.13 -17.59 1.88
N ARG A 20 -4.86 -17.86 0.79
CA ARG A 20 -4.61 -17.23 -0.51
C ARG A 20 -5.17 -15.82 -0.59
N ILE A 21 -6.20 -15.48 0.18
CA ILE A 21 -6.92 -14.20 0.07
C ILE A 21 -5.98 -13.02 0.35
N PRO A 22 -5.20 -12.97 1.45
CA PRO A 22 -4.27 -11.87 1.71
C PRO A 22 -3.25 -11.64 0.59
N ARG A 23 -2.80 -12.72 -0.06
CA ARG A 23 -1.84 -12.65 -1.17
C ARG A 23 -2.43 -12.07 -2.45
N LEU A 24 -3.76 -12.13 -2.60
CA LEU A 24 -4.48 -11.61 -3.77
C LEU A 24 -4.97 -10.17 -3.58
N VAL A 25 -4.99 -9.65 -2.34
CA VAL A 25 -5.46 -8.29 -2.02
C VAL A 25 -4.83 -7.24 -2.92
N GLU A 26 -3.50 -7.24 -3.03
CA GLU A 26 -2.80 -6.23 -3.82
C GLU A 26 -3.16 -6.34 -5.31
N LYS A 27 -3.25 -7.58 -5.83
CA LYS A 27 -3.66 -7.83 -7.21
C LYS A 27 -5.08 -7.30 -7.48
N TYR A 28 -6.00 -7.47 -6.53
CA TYR A 28 -7.37 -6.93 -6.65
C TYR A 28 -7.40 -5.41 -6.57
N LYS A 29 -6.62 -4.79 -5.68
CA LYS A 29 -6.49 -3.33 -5.62
C LYS A 29 -5.98 -2.74 -6.94
N GLN A 30 -4.97 -3.36 -7.54
CA GLN A 30 -4.47 -2.96 -8.86
C GLN A 30 -5.50 -3.19 -9.98
N ALA A 31 -6.32 -4.23 -9.90
CA ALA A 31 -7.43 -4.44 -10.85
C ALA A 31 -8.52 -3.36 -10.73
N VAL A 32 -8.87 -2.96 -9.49
CA VAL A 32 -9.79 -1.84 -9.23
C VAL A 32 -9.23 -0.54 -9.78
N PHE A 33 -7.95 -0.27 -9.57
CA PHE A 33 -7.28 0.88 -10.19
C PHE A 33 -7.36 0.84 -11.72
N ALA A 34 -7.03 -0.29 -12.34
CA ALA A 34 -7.10 -0.42 -13.79
C ALA A 34 -8.51 -0.15 -14.33
N ALA A 35 -9.55 -0.70 -13.70
CA ALA A 35 -10.93 -0.44 -14.05
C ALA A 35 -11.33 1.04 -13.83
N ALA A 36 -10.83 1.67 -12.76
CA ALA A 36 -11.09 3.07 -12.47
C ALA A 36 -10.55 4.00 -13.55
N PHE A 37 -9.28 3.84 -13.91
CA PHE A 37 -8.59 4.77 -14.80
C PHE A 37 -8.76 4.44 -16.30
N ARG A 38 -9.35 3.29 -16.64
CA ARG A 38 -9.97 3.05 -17.96
C ARG A 38 -11.38 3.63 -18.08
N GLY A 39 -11.92 4.16 -16.98
CA GLY A 39 -13.28 4.69 -16.88
C GLY A 39 -14.35 3.62 -16.69
N ASP A 40 -14.00 2.33 -16.59
CA ASP A 40 -14.98 1.25 -16.42
C ASP A 40 -15.75 1.41 -15.11
N LEU A 41 -15.06 1.84 -14.04
CA LEU A 41 -15.65 2.00 -12.71
C LEU A 41 -16.73 3.09 -12.67
N THR A 42 -16.71 4.07 -13.58
CA THR A 42 -17.69 5.17 -13.68
C THR A 42 -18.55 5.10 -14.93
N ARG A 43 -18.51 4.01 -15.70
CA ARG A 43 -19.22 3.88 -16.98
C ARG A 43 -20.71 4.19 -16.86
N GLU A 44 -21.39 3.59 -15.89
CA GLU A 44 -22.82 3.83 -15.64
C GLU A 44 -23.08 5.26 -15.15
N TRP A 45 -22.23 5.77 -14.26
CA TRP A 45 -22.35 7.13 -13.75
C TRP A 45 -22.29 8.16 -14.89
N ARG A 46 -21.33 7.98 -15.81
CA ARG A 46 -21.17 8.83 -17.00
C ARG A 46 -22.36 8.79 -17.94
N SER A 47 -23.11 7.70 -18.02
CA SER A 47 -24.27 7.60 -18.92
C SER A 47 -25.36 8.64 -18.62
N THR A 48 -25.39 9.18 -17.39
CA THR A 48 -26.36 10.18 -16.94
C THR A 48 -25.74 11.55 -16.69
N ARG A 49 -24.40 11.68 -16.70
CA ARG A 49 -23.66 12.88 -16.30
C ARG A 49 -22.35 12.98 -17.09
N ILE A 50 -22.43 13.41 -18.34
CA ILE A 50 -21.24 13.68 -19.16
C ILE A 50 -20.81 15.12 -18.91
N GLU A 51 -19.77 15.29 -18.11
CA GLU A 51 -19.05 16.55 -17.99
C GLU A 51 -17.70 16.43 -18.72
N PRO A 52 -17.32 17.42 -19.54
CA PRO A 52 -16.04 17.38 -20.24
C PRO A 52 -14.88 17.56 -19.25
N SER A 53 -13.72 17.02 -19.62
CA SER A 53 -12.47 17.35 -18.94
C SER A 53 -12.15 18.84 -19.02
N PRO A 54 -11.35 19.37 -18.06
CA PRO A 54 -10.83 20.73 -18.13
C PRO A 54 -10.15 21.00 -19.48
N THR A 55 -10.48 22.14 -20.09
CA THR A 55 -9.87 22.56 -21.35
C THR A 55 -8.42 22.97 -21.14
N PHE A 56 -7.59 22.94 -22.19
CA PHE A 56 -6.21 23.44 -22.09
C PHE A 56 -6.12 24.91 -21.71
N THR A 57 -7.10 25.74 -22.12
CA THR A 57 -7.20 27.14 -21.70
C THR A 57 -7.46 27.24 -20.20
N GLN A 58 -8.40 26.47 -19.67
CA GLN A 58 -8.68 26.42 -18.24
C GLN A 58 -7.45 25.96 -17.44
N ILE A 59 -6.78 24.90 -17.90
CA ILE A 59 -5.53 24.41 -17.30
C ILE A 59 -4.49 25.53 -17.26
N ALA A 60 -4.27 26.24 -18.38
CA ALA A 60 -3.32 27.34 -18.44
C ALA A 60 -3.67 28.49 -17.47
N THR A 61 -4.95 28.85 -17.36
CA THR A 61 -5.42 29.87 -16.41
C THR A 61 -5.17 29.45 -14.96
N GLU A 62 -5.53 28.23 -14.57
CA GLU A 62 -5.33 27.76 -13.19
C GLU A 62 -3.86 27.62 -12.83
N ARG A 63 -2.99 27.28 -13.79
CA ARG A 63 -1.54 27.31 -13.59
C ARG A 63 -1.03 28.71 -13.29
N ALA A 64 -1.50 29.72 -14.04
CA ALA A 64 -1.12 31.11 -13.82
C ALA A 64 -1.57 31.60 -12.42
N GLN A 65 -2.79 31.22 -12.00
CA GLN A 65 -3.29 31.51 -10.65
C GLN A 65 -2.45 30.84 -9.55
N LEU A 66 -2.03 29.58 -9.75
CA LEU A 66 -1.10 28.92 -8.81
C LEU A 66 0.25 29.64 -8.75
N GLN A 67 0.80 30.03 -9.89
CA GLN A 67 2.06 30.76 -9.97
C GLN A 67 2.00 32.07 -9.17
N GLU A 68 0.92 32.82 -9.32
CA GLU A 68 0.66 34.05 -8.57
C GLU A 68 0.53 33.77 -7.06
N LYS A 69 -0.31 32.79 -6.69
CA LYS A 69 -0.56 32.42 -5.30
C LYS A 69 0.70 32.06 -4.51
N TYR A 70 1.64 31.37 -5.14
CA TYR A 70 2.86 30.90 -4.47
C TYR A 70 4.11 31.72 -4.80
N GLY A 71 4.02 32.73 -5.68
CA GLY A 71 5.15 33.55 -6.11
C GLY A 71 6.27 32.76 -6.81
N GLN A 72 5.96 31.58 -7.36
CA GLN A 72 6.95 30.68 -7.95
C GLN A 72 6.85 30.71 -9.47
N ARG A 73 7.97 31.00 -10.15
CA ARG A 73 8.01 30.94 -11.62
C ARG A 73 7.87 29.49 -12.06
N LEU A 74 6.71 29.15 -12.61
CA LEU A 74 6.46 27.82 -13.13
C LEU A 74 7.07 27.68 -14.52
N GLN A 75 7.55 26.48 -14.82
CA GLN A 75 8.01 26.17 -16.16
C GLN A 75 6.83 26.21 -17.13
N ARG A 76 7.04 26.83 -18.29
CA ARG A 76 6.01 26.92 -19.33
C ARG A 76 5.73 25.51 -19.83
N CYS A 77 4.47 25.08 -19.75
CA CYS A 77 4.04 23.82 -20.36
C CYS A 77 3.57 24.11 -21.79
N GLU A 78 4.45 23.95 -22.76
CA GLU A 78 4.16 24.25 -24.17
C GLU A 78 3.31 23.18 -24.85
N MET A 79 3.41 21.93 -24.39
CA MET A 79 2.69 20.79 -24.97
C MET A 79 1.95 20.03 -23.85
N PRO A 80 0.77 20.52 -23.43
CA PRO A 80 0.03 19.92 -22.32
C PRO A 80 -0.54 18.54 -22.65
N ALA A 81 -0.89 18.30 -23.92
CA ALA A 81 -1.37 17.02 -24.42
C ALA A 81 -0.25 15.97 -24.45
N LEU A 82 -0.61 14.72 -24.15
CA LEU A 82 0.32 13.61 -24.27
C LEU A 82 0.38 13.09 -25.73
N PRO A 83 1.57 12.91 -26.33
CA PRO A 83 1.73 12.30 -27.65
C PRO A 83 1.12 10.89 -27.75
N GLU A 84 0.61 10.51 -28.93
CA GLU A 84 -0.10 9.24 -29.15
C GLU A 84 0.70 8.01 -28.70
N GLY A 85 1.98 7.92 -29.11
CA GLY A 85 2.87 6.80 -28.75
C GLY A 85 3.26 6.71 -27.28
N LEU A 86 2.86 7.69 -26.45
CA LEU A 86 3.11 7.70 -25.02
C LEU A 86 1.87 7.34 -24.18
N LYS A 87 0.69 7.25 -24.80
CA LYS A 87 -0.56 6.90 -24.14
C LYS A 87 -0.53 5.45 -23.66
N PRO A 88 -0.73 5.17 -22.36
CA PRO A 88 -0.66 3.80 -21.84
C PRO A 88 -1.75 2.87 -22.38
N PHE A 89 -2.96 3.39 -22.61
CA PHE A 89 -4.14 2.64 -23.07
C PHE A 89 -5.26 3.61 -23.48
N ASN A 90 -6.34 3.06 -24.04
CA ASN A 90 -7.53 3.82 -24.43
C ASN A 90 -8.37 4.22 -23.21
N ILE A 91 -8.75 5.50 -23.16
CA ILE A 91 -9.62 6.09 -22.15
C ILE A 91 -10.94 6.55 -22.80
N PRO A 92 -11.99 6.88 -22.01
CA PRO A 92 -13.22 7.45 -22.55
C PRO A 92 -12.98 8.70 -23.40
N SER A 93 -13.78 8.90 -24.45
CA SER A 93 -13.58 9.95 -25.46
C SER A 93 -13.63 11.39 -24.94
N HIS A 94 -14.29 11.63 -23.81
CA HIS A 94 -14.38 12.94 -23.15
C HIS A 94 -13.27 13.16 -22.12
N TRP A 95 -12.40 12.16 -21.89
CA TRP A 95 -11.20 12.30 -21.08
C TRP A 95 -10.03 12.77 -21.95
N LEU A 96 -8.99 13.30 -21.30
CA LEU A 96 -7.78 13.79 -21.95
C LEU A 96 -6.56 13.11 -21.34
N TRP A 97 -5.64 12.64 -22.18
CA TRP A 97 -4.29 12.35 -21.72
C TRP A 97 -3.48 13.64 -21.70
N VAL A 98 -2.98 14.00 -20.51
CA VAL A 98 -2.13 15.17 -20.30
C VAL A 98 -0.84 14.77 -19.60
N ARG A 99 0.21 15.58 -19.74
CA ARG A 99 1.41 15.42 -18.91
C ARG A 99 1.14 15.91 -17.49
N ALA A 100 1.78 15.31 -16.49
CA ALA A 100 1.71 15.80 -15.11
C ALA A 100 2.13 17.28 -15.01
N GLU A 101 3.14 17.69 -15.77
CA GLU A 101 3.56 19.09 -15.85
C GLU A 101 2.43 20.03 -16.32
N ALA A 102 1.43 19.57 -17.08
CA ALA A 102 0.33 20.42 -17.49
C ALA A 102 -0.59 20.76 -16.31
N ILE A 103 -0.88 19.77 -15.47
CA ILE A 103 -1.89 19.88 -14.40
C ILE A 103 -1.30 20.10 -13.02
N CYS A 104 0.02 20.06 -12.88
CA CYS A 104 0.70 20.38 -11.64
C CYS A 104 1.49 21.67 -11.82
N GLY A 105 1.18 22.68 -11.00
CA GLY A 105 1.89 23.95 -11.00
C GLY A 105 3.33 23.76 -10.54
N PHE A 106 3.57 22.91 -9.55
CA PHE A 106 4.88 22.68 -8.96
C PHE A 106 5.25 21.19 -9.00
N ILE A 107 6.31 20.87 -9.75
CA ILE A 107 6.95 19.55 -9.74
C ILE A 107 8.45 19.73 -9.45
N THR A 108 8.84 19.38 -8.23
CA THR A 108 10.23 19.38 -7.76
C THR A 108 10.46 18.20 -6.83
N LYS A 109 11.68 18.07 -6.32
CA LYS A 109 12.04 17.14 -5.25
C LYS A 109 12.52 17.87 -4.01
N GLY A 110 12.58 17.13 -2.91
CA GLY A 110 13.11 17.64 -1.66
C GLY A 110 14.61 17.91 -1.65
N THR A 111 15.08 18.37 -0.51
CA THR A 111 16.50 18.58 -0.20
C THR A 111 16.76 18.04 1.20
N THR A 112 17.93 17.44 1.43
CA THR A 112 18.28 16.89 2.74
C THR A 112 19.29 17.80 3.44
N PRO A 113 18.94 18.42 4.58
CA PRO A 113 19.89 19.19 5.37
C PRO A 113 20.86 18.25 6.11
N LYS A 114 21.91 18.81 6.70
CA LYS A 114 22.82 18.04 7.58
C LYS A 114 22.05 17.51 8.79
N SER A 115 22.45 16.36 9.33
CA SER A 115 21.79 15.74 10.48
C SER A 115 21.64 16.64 11.70
N ALA A 116 22.59 17.55 11.95
CA ALA A 116 22.52 18.53 13.04
C ALA A 116 21.36 19.54 12.92
N ALA A 117 20.78 19.72 11.74
CA ALA A 117 19.62 20.59 11.51
C ALA A 117 18.29 19.83 11.60
N MET A 118 18.32 18.54 11.94
CA MET A 118 17.15 17.68 12.12
C MET A 118 17.00 17.28 13.59
N SER A 119 15.76 17.26 14.08
CA SER A 119 15.41 16.88 15.45
C SER A 119 14.21 15.93 15.48
N SER A 120 14.02 15.20 16.56
CA SER A 120 12.81 14.39 16.81
C SER A 120 11.61 15.21 17.29
N ASN A 121 11.82 16.50 17.57
CA ASN A 121 10.79 17.48 17.90
C ASN A 121 11.05 18.81 17.19
N GLY A 122 10.01 19.60 16.95
CA GLY A 122 10.18 20.93 16.35
C GLY A 122 8.93 21.49 15.72
N GLU A 123 9.10 22.64 15.06
CA GLU A 123 8.01 23.41 14.46
C GLU A 123 7.60 22.85 13.10
N ILE A 124 8.58 22.58 12.23
CA ILE A 124 8.35 22.22 10.84
C ILE A 124 8.62 20.73 10.61
N PRO A 125 7.58 19.94 10.29
CA PRO A 125 7.75 18.55 9.91
C PRO A 125 8.64 18.37 8.67
N PHE A 126 9.51 17.38 8.72
CA PHE A 126 10.38 16.96 7.63
C PHE A 126 10.07 15.51 7.24
N ILE A 127 9.42 15.35 6.09
CA ILE A 127 8.92 14.07 5.60
C ILE A 127 10.06 13.28 4.94
N LYS A 128 10.22 12.02 5.35
CA LYS A 128 11.11 11.06 4.70
C LYS A 128 10.33 9.94 4.01
N VAL A 129 11.00 9.16 3.16
CA VAL A 129 10.35 8.14 2.31
C VAL A 129 9.58 7.09 3.11
N TYR A 130 9.99 6.78 4.34
CA TYR A 130 9.27 5.84 5.20
C TYR A 130 7.94 6.39 5.73
N ASN A 131 7.73 7.71 5.72
CA ASN A 131 6.44 8.32 6.07
C ASN A 131 5.40 8.23 4.94
N LEU A 132 5.85 7.97 3.71
CA LEU A 132 4.96 7.75 2.58
C LEU A 132 4.44 6.30 2.62
N THR A 133 3.18 6.14 2.22
CA THR A 133 2.48 4.84 2.28
C THR A 133 2.00 4.40 0.89
N PHE A 134 1.51 3.16 0.80
CA PHE A 134 0.90 2.62 -0.41
C PHE A 134 -0.63 2.83 -0.47
N ASN A 135 -1.25 3.39 0.58
CA ASN A 135 -2.70 3.57 0.64
C ASN A 135 -3.15 5.01 0.32
N GLY A 136 -2.21 5.96 0.20
CA GLY A 136 -2.47 7.35 -0.14
C GLY A 136 -2.42 8.31 1.04
N THR A 137 -2.30 7.80 2.27
CA THR A 137 -2.17 8.63 3.48
C THR A 137 -0.71 8.90 3.80
N LEU A 138 -0.44 10.00 4.49
CA LEU A 138 0.88 10.26 5.07
C LEU A 138 0.89 9.73 6.51
N ASP A 139 1.91 8.94 6.88
CA ASP A 139 2.10 8.49 8.26
C ASP A 139 3.34 9.16 8.85
N PHE A 140 3.10 10.25 9.58
CA PHE A 140 4.14 10.99 10.28
C PHE A 140 4.35 10.54 11.73
N THR A 141 3.68 9.46 12.17
CA THR A 141 3.92 8.87 13.50
C THR A 141 5.19 8.01 13.51
N VAL A 142 5.62 7.53 12.34
CA VAL A 142 6.85 6.76 12.15
C VAL A 142 8.06 7.70 12.10
N GLU A 143 8.94 7.62 13.10
CA GLU A 143 10.19 8.39 13.19
C GLU A 143 10.01 9.90 12.83
N PRO A 144 9.16 10.63 13.57
CA PRO A 144 8.88 12.03 13.28
C PRO A 144 10.17 12.84 13.32
N THR A 145 10.44 13.55 12.22
CA THR A 145 11.64 14.38 12.06
C THR A 145 11.22 15.80 11.78
N PHE A 146 11.87 16.77 12.41
CA PHE A 146 11.57 18.18 12.26
C PHE A 146 12.83 18.96 11.89
N VAL A 147 12.62 20.13 11.30
CA VAL A 147 13.66 21.13 11.02
C VAL A 147 13.27 22.47 11.62
N SER A 148 14.26 23.33 11.92
CA SER A 148 13.99 24.68 12.40
C SER A 148 13.36 25.54 11.30
N ARG A 149 12.61 26.58 11.71
CA ARG A 149 12.07 27.59 10.80
C ARG A 149 13.14 28.25 9.94
N THR A 150 14.31 28.57 10.53
CA THR A 150 15.45 29.11 9.80
C THR A 150 15.93 28.17 8.67
N THR A 151 16.01 26.87 8.94
CA THR A 151 16.39 25.87 7.92
C THR A 151 15.32 25.76 6.83
N HIS A 152 14.05 25.79 7.23
CA HIS A 152 12.89 25.69 6.36
C HIS A 152 12.76 26.88 5.40
N GLU A 153 12.94 28.10 5.90
CA GLU A 153 12.83 29.35 5.14
C GLU A 153 14.10 29.66 4.34
N GLY A 154 15.26 29.16 4.76
CA GLY A 154 16.53 29.31 4.06
C GLY A 154 16.85 28.15 3.12
N PHE A 155 17.70 27.22 3.59
CA PHE A 155 18.27 26.13 2.79
C PHE A 155 17.21 25.23 2.13
N LEU A 156 16.07 25.02 2.79
CA LEU A 156 14.99 24.15 2.33
C LEU A 156 13.80 24.91 1.70
N SER A 157 13.96 26.19 1.39
CA SER A 157 12.91 27.04 0.81
C SER A 157 12.29 26.49 -0.48
N ARG A 158 13.06 25.70 -1.25
CA ARG A 158 12.62 25.10 -2.52
C ARG A 158 11.89 23.77 -2.38
N SER A 159 11.86 23.20 -1.18
CA SER A 159 11.24 21.89 -0.89
C SER A 159 10.05 22.00 0.07
N LYS A 160 9.49 23.20 0.22
CA LYS A 160 8.28 23.43 1.01
C LYS A 160 7.07 22.80 0.33
N VAL A 161 6.28 22.06 1.10
CA VAL A 161 5.02 21.46 0.66
C VAL A 161 3.90 21.86 1.61
N VAL A 162 2.68 21.90 1.09
CA VAL A 162 1.49 22.41 1.78
C VAL A 162 0.33 21.41 1.65
N PRO A 163 -0.73 21.53 2.46
CA PRO A 163 -1.89 20.66 2.37
C PRO A 163 -2.44 20.53 0.95
N GLY A 164 -2.71 19.29 0.53
CA GLY A 164 -3.18 18.97 -0.82
C GLY A 164 -2.09 18.75 -1.86
N ASP A 165 -0.81 18.99 -1.53
CA ASP A 165 0.31 18.51 -2.35
C ASP A 165 0.33 16.97 -2.36
N VAL A 166 0.67 16.37 -3.50
CA VAL A 166 0.82 14.92 -3.64
C VAL A 166 2.30 14.57 -3.68
N LEU A 167 2.74 13.68 -2.79
CA LEU A 167 4.13 13.26 -2.65
C LEU A 167 4.31 11.87 -3.23
N MET A 168 5.42 11.62 -3.91
CA MET A 168 5.78 10.31 -4.46
C MET A 168 7.27 10.03 -4.23
N ASN A 169 7.63 8.82 -3.80
CA ASN A 169 9.04 8.43 -3.75
C ASN A 169 9.61 8.24 -5.17
N ILE A 170 10.77 8.83 -5.42
CA ILE A 170 11.46 8.76 -6.73
C ILE A 170 12.72 7.89 -6.71
N VAL A 171 13.09 7.38 -5.52
CA VAL A 171 14.17 6.41 -5.34
C VAL A 171 13.57 5.12 -4.78
N GLY A 172 13.89 3.99 -5.40
CA GLY A 172 13.50 2.65 -4.97
C GLY A 172 14.57 1.59 -5.30
N PRO A 173 14.33 0.30 -4.99
CA PRO A 173 13.02 -0.29 -4.64
C PRO A 173 12.63 -0.22 -3.15
N PRO A 174 11.31 -0.24 -2.81
CA PRO A 174 10.18 -0.16 -3.75
C PRO A 174 9.84 1.28 -4.17
N LEU A 175 9.44 1.46 -5.43
CA LEU A 175 8.71 2.66 -5.89
C LEU A 175 7.20 2.49 -5.63
N GLY A 176 6.43 3.57 -5.78
CA GLY A 176 4.96 3.55 -5.70
C GLY A 176 4.38 3.98 -4.35
N LYS A 177 5.21 4.44 -3.42
CA LYS A 177 4.73 5.11 -2.21
C LYS A 177 4.27 6.51 -2.58
N VAL A 178 2.99 6.79 -2.35
CA VAL A 178 2.35 8.06 -2.68
C VAL A 178 1.44 8.48 -1.55
N SER A 179 1.55 9.74 -1.13
CA SER A 179 0.76 10.29 -0.02
C SER A 179 0.32 11.71 -0.31
N VAL A 180 -0.91 12.06 0.08
CA VAL A 180 -1.37 13.46 0.07
C VAL A 180 -0.95 14.13 1.37
N VAL A 181 -0.41 15.35 1.28
CA VAL A 181 -0.05 16.16 2.45
C VAL A 181 -1.34 16.54 3.21
N PRO A 182 -1.46 16.18 4.50
CA PRO A 182 -2.62 16.47 5.32
C PRO A 182 -2.74 17.97 5.64
N ASN A 183 -3.92 18.37 6.12
CA ASN A 183 -4.26 19.75 6.48
C ASN A 183 -4.13 20.07 7.98
N ASP A 184 -3.54 19.16 8.75
CA ASP A 184 -3.26 19.33 10.19
C ASP A 184 -2.15 20.37 10.46
N ARG A 185 -1.29 20.64 9.48
CA ARG A 185 -0.24 21.66 9.55
C ARG A 185 -0.15 22.44 8.24
N GLN A 186 0.18 23.72 8.36
CA GLN A 186 0.19 24.64 7.22
C GLN A 186 1.37 24.40 6.26
N GLU A 187 2.54 24.09 6.81
CA GLU A 187 3.77 23.90 6.04
C GLU A 187 4.51 22.63 6.50
N TRP A 188 5.09 21.97 5.51
CA TRP A 188 5.92 20.78 5.64
C TRP A 188 7.16 20.96 4.77
N ASN A 189 8.17 20.12 4.97
CA ASN A 189 9.30 20.01 4.06
C ASN A 189 9.62 18.54 3.77
N ILE A 190 10.29 18.26 2.66
CA ILE A 190 10.46 16.89 2.15
C ILE A 190 11.92 16.54 1.87
N ASN A 191 12.26 15.28 2.06
CA ASN A 191 13.56 14.68 1.71
C ASN A 191 13.81 14.61 0.19
N GLN A 192 15.08 14.61 -0.22
CA GLN A 192 15.53 14.54 -1.63
C GLN A 192 15.04 13.34 -2.45
N ALA A 193 14.64 12.25 -1.81
CA ALA A 193 14.09 11.07 -2.47
C ALA A 193 12.57 11.14 -2.69
N ILE A 194 11.94 12.29 -2.42
CA ILE A 194 10.51 12.53 -2.61
C ILE A 194 10.33 13.64 -3.65
N ALA A 195 9.48 13.38 -4.65
CA ALA A 195 8.95 14.39 -5.53
C ALA A 195 7.59 14.89 -5.02
N VAL A 196 7.31 16.17 -5.24
CA VAL A 196 6.01 16.78 -4.97
C VAL A 196 5.32 17.14 -6.28
N PHE A 197 4.01 16.98 -6.30
CA PHE A 197 3.09 17.36 -7.36
C PHE A 197 2.02 18.26 -6.74
N ARG A 198 2.03 19.55 -7.05
CA ARG A 198 0.97 20.50 -6.62
C ARG A 198 -0.09 20.63 -7.71
N PRO A 199 -1.26 19.97 -7.59
CA PRO A 199 -2.29 20.03 -8.61
C PRO A 199 -2.93 21.42 -8.72
N ILE A 200 -3.41 21.76 -9.92
CA ILE A 200 -4.34 22.87 -10.16
C ILE A 200 -5.72 22.59 -9.55
N ALA A 201 -6.58 23.61 -9.46
CA ALA A 201 -7.88 23.53 -8.79
C ALA A 201 -8.82 22.47 -9.40
N SER A 202 -8.73 22.26 -10.71
CA SER A 202 -9.49 21.25 -11.45
C SER A 202 -8.98 19.81 -11.27
N VAL A 203 -7.94 19.60 -10.47
CA VAL A 203 -7.40 18.27 -10.19
C VAL A 203 -7.50 17.96 -8.71
N SER A 204 -8.26 16.91 -8.40
CA SER A 204 -8.33 16.38 -7.04
C SER A 204 -6.99 15.77 -6.63
N PRO A 205 -6.40 16.19 -5.49
CA PRO A 205 -5.18 15.57 -4.95
C PRO A 205 -5.34 14.08 -4.69
N ILE A 206 -6.53 13.66 -4.27
CA ILE A 206 -6.84 12.25 -4.00
C ILE A 206 -6.85 11.46 -5.31
N PHE A 207 -7.52 11.96 -6.34
CA PHE A 207 -7.52 11.34 -7.67
C PHE A 207 -6.11 11.18 -8.23
N LEU A 208 -5.31 12.26 -8.17
CA LEU A 208 -3.91 12.23 -8.61
C LEU A 208 -3.10 11.21 -7.81
N SER A 209 -3.24 11.20 -6.47
CA SER A 209 -2.58 10.22 -5.61
C SER A 209 -2.92 8.78 -6.00
N LYS A 210 -4.20 8.47 -6.25
CA LYS A 210 -4.62 7.13 -6.68
C LYS A 210 -4.04 6.74 -8.04
N TRP A 211 -3.93 7.66 -8.98
CA TRP A 211 -3.33 7.37 -10.28
C TRP A 211 -1.83 7.11 -10.18
N LEU A 212 -1.12 7.90 -9.38
CA LEU A 212 0.32 7.74 -9.16
C LEU A 212 0.67 6.40 -8.47
N GLN A 213 -0.29 5.75 -7.80
CA GLN A 213 -0.13 4.44 -7.15
C GLN A 213 -0.30 3.25 -8.09
N THR A 214 -0.67 3.48 -9.36
CA THR A 214 -0.96 2.37 -10.26
C THR A 214 0.32 1.69 -10.78
N ASP A 215 0.26 0.36 -10.91
CA ASP A 215 1.33 -0.41 -11.56
C ASP A 215 1.55 -0.01 -13.03
N VAL A 216 0.49 0.44 -13.70
CA VAL A 216 0.59 0.91 -15.08
C VAL A 216 1.50 2.13 -15.15
N LEU A 217 1.29 3.13 -14.30
CA LEU A 217 2.12 4.32 -14.28
C LEU A 217 3.53 4.03 -13.78
N THR A 218 3.66 3.20 -12.74
CA THR A 218 4.97 2.82 -12.19
C THR A 218 5.82 2.12 -13.25
N ARG A 219 5.27 1.16 -14.00
CA ARG A 219 5.96 0.52 -15.12
C ARG A 219 6.28 1.49 -16.24
N TRP A 220 5.36 2.39 -16.57
CA TRP A 220 5.58 3.43 -17.57
C TRP A 220 6.81 4.30 -17.21
N ALA A 221 6.91 4.73 -15.95
CA ALA A 221 8.01 5.56 -15.46
C ALA A 221 9.33 4.78 -15.41
N VAL A 222 9.33 3.56 -14.86
CA VAL A 222 10.53 2.72 -14.75
C VAL A 222 11.10 2.37 -16.12
N SER A 223 10.25 2.08 -17.12
CA SER A 223 10.69 1.78 -18.50
C SER A 223 11.45 2.94 -19.17
N ARG A 224 11.32 4.16 -18.64
CA ARG A 224 11.99 5.38 -19.11
C ARG A 224 13.11 5.84 -18.18
N SER A 225 13.27 5.18 -17.03
CA SER A 225 14.35 5.45 -16.10
C SER A 225 15.63 4.74 -16.54
N LYS A 226 16.78 5.36 -16.27
CA LYS A 226 18.07 4.68 -16.38
C LYS A 226 18.31 3.97 -15.05
N ALA A 227 18.39 2.64 -15.07
CA ALA A 227 18.75 1.88 -13.88
C ALA A 227 20.24 2.12 -13.55
N THR A 228 20.52 2.50 -12.30
CA THR A 228 21.90 2.62 -11.80
C THR A 228 22.06 1.68 -10.62
N ALA A 229 22.97 0.71 -10.73
CA ALA A 229 23.35 -0.18 -9.63
C ALA A 229 22.18 -0.83 -8.86
N GLY A 230 21.16 -1.33 -9.58
CA GLY A 230 20.00 -2.02 -8.98
C GLY A 230 18.97 -1.11 -8.31
N GLN A 231 19.17 0.22 -8.32
CA GLN A 231 18.19 1.21 -7.88
C GLN A 231 17.44 1.80 -9.07
N SER A 232 16.13 1.97 -8.91
CA SER A 232 15.31 2.74 -9.83
C SER A 232 15.25 4.18 -9.34
N ASN A 233 15.70 5.12 -10.17
CA ASN A 233 15.70 6.55 -9.84
C ASN A 233 14.94 7.33 -10.92
N LEU A 234 13.85 7.97 -10.53
CA LEU A 234 13.04 8.79 -11.42
C LEU A 234 13.56 10.23 -11.42
N THR A 235 13.93 10.73 -12.60
CA THR A 235 14.30 12.14 -12.77
C THR A 235 13.06 13.03 -12.67
N LEU A 236 13.25 14.33 -12.37
CA LEU A 236 12.14 15.28 -12.40
C LEU A 236 11.54 15.46 -13.80
N GLU A 237 12.33 15.22 -14.85
CA GLU A 237 11.85 15.19 -16.23
C GLU A 237 10.84 14.04 -16.43
N ILE A 238 11.19 12.83 -16.00
CA ILE A 238 10.24 11.69 -16.02
C ILE A 238 8.99 12.01 -15.21
N CYS A 239 9.14 12.62 -14.02
CA CYS A 239 8.00 13.03 -13.19
C CYS A 239 7.08 14.04 -13.91
N ARG A 240 7.65 15.01 -14.64
CA ARG A 240 6.90 16.00 -15.43
C ARG A 240 6.16 15.38 -16.60
N ASP A 241 6.73 14.35 -17.21
CA ASP A 241 6.19 13.67 -18.38
C ASP A 241 5.18 12.56 -18.05
N LEU A 242 4.96 12.26 -16.77
CA LEU A 242 4.02 11.21 -16.37
C LEU A 242 2.65 11.42 -17.05
N PRO A 243 2.10 10.39 -17.71
CA PRO A 243 0.81 10.49 -18.38
C PRO A 243 -0.30 10.47 -17.34
N ILE A 244 -1.20 11.46 -17.37
CA ILE A 244 -2.33 11.55 -16.45
C ILE A 244 -3.65 11.50 -17.25
N PRO A 245 -4.58 10.58 -16.92
CA PRO A 245 -5.90 10.54 -17.54
C PRO A 245 -6.78 11.57 -16.84
N LEU A 246 -6.97 12.73 -17.45
CA LEU A 246 -7.75 13.82 -16.89
C LEU A 246 -9.22 13.72 -17.31
N CYS A 247 -10.11 13.61 -16.33
CA CYS A 247 -11.57 13.69 -16.45
C CYS A 247 -12.13 14.93 -15.72
N SER A 248 -13.45 15.17 -15.77
CA SER A 248 -14.07 16.28 -15.03
C SER A 248 -13.81 16.14 -13.52
N LEU A 249 -13.78 17.26 -12.79
CA LEU A 249 -13.54 17.23 -11.34
C LEU A 249 -14.63 16.43 -10.59
N ALA A 250 -15.88 16.44 -11.06
CA ALA A 250 -16.95 15.64 -10.50
C ALA A 250 -16.68 14.14 -10.69
N GLU A 251 -16.23 13.73 -11.87
CA GLU A 251 -15.89 12.33 -12.14
C GLU A 251 -14.65 11.89 -11.36
N GLN A 252 -13.62 12.73 -11.24
CA GLN A 252 -12.43 12.45 -10.42
C GLN A 252 -12.82 12.13 -8.97
N ARG A 253 -13.75 12.89 -8.39
CA ARG A 253 -14.27 12.67 -7.04
C ARG A 253 -15.04 11.37 -6.94
N GLU A 254 -15.86 11.05 -7.94
CA GLU A 254 -16.61 9.79 -7.96
C GLU A 254 -15.69 8.57 -8.11
N ILE A 255 -14.64 8.66 -8.94
CA ILE A 255 -13.60 7.64 -9.05
C ILE A 255 -12.94 7.41 -7.70
N ALA A 256 -12.50 8.49 -7.04
CA ALA A 256 -11.86 8.39 -5.72
C ALA A 256 -12.79 7.73 -4.69
N ARG A 257 -14.07 8.10 -4.67
CA ARG A 257 -15.09 7.52 -3.78
C ARG A 257 -15.28 6.01 -4.03
N ARG A 258 -15.40 5.60 -5.30
CA ARG A 258 -15.59 4.18 -5.67
C ARG A 258 -14.35 3.34 -5.36
N ILE A 259 -13.15 3.86 -5.62
CA ILE A 259 -11.89 3.21 -5.23
C ILE A 259 -11.86 3.03 -3.70
N GLN A 260 -12.14 4.08 -2.93
CA GLN A 260 -12.13 4.00 -1.47
C GLN A 260 -13.12 2.96 -0.94
N ALA A 261 -14.35 2.93 -1.50
CA ALA A 261 -15.36 1.94 -1.12
C ALA A 261 -14.91 0.51 -1.46
N ALA A 262 -14.36 0.29 -2.65
CA ALA A 262 -13.87 -1.02 -3.06
C ALA A 262 -12.69 -1.48 -2.21
N PHE A 263 -11.74 -0.59 -1.91
CA PHE A 263 -10.58 -0.90 -1.07
C PHE A 263 -11.00 -1.24 0.36
N ALA A 264 -11.92 -0.46 0.94
CA ALA A 264 -12.46 -0.76 2.26
C ALA A 264 -13.14 -2.14 2.30
N TRP A 265 -13.86 -2.53 1.24
CA TRP A 265 -14.46 -3.85 1.15
C TRP A 265 -13.41 -4.96 1.00
N ILE A 266 -12.40 -4.77 0.15
CA ILE A 266 -11.27 -5.70 -0.01
C ILE A 266 -10.52 -5.90 1.31
N ASP A 267 -10.24 -4.81 2.03
CA ASP A 267 -9.51 -4.85 3.30
C ASP A 267 -10.33 -5.58 4.37
N ARG A 268 -11.65 -5.34 4.46
CA ARG A 268 -12.54 -6.11 5.34
C ARG A 268 -12.54 -7.59 5.00
N LEU A 269 -12.67 -7.95 3.72
CA LEU A 269 -12.64 -9.35 3.28
C LEU A 269 -11.33 -10.04 3.67
N ALA A 270 -10.20 -9.32 3.55
CA ALA A 270 -8.90 -9.83 3.97
C ALA A 270 -8.82 -10.05 5.49
N THR A 271 -9.35 -9.11 6.28
CA THR A 271 -9.44 -9.26 7.75
C THR A 271 -10.34 -10.43 8.13
N ASP A 272 -11.51 -10.57 7.52
CA ASP A 272 -12.44 -11.66 7.78
C ASP A 272 -11.82 -13.03 7.43
N ALA A 273 -11.05 -13.09 6.34
CA ALA A 273 -10.31 -14.30 5.97
C ALA A 273 -9.26 -14.70 7.01
N ILE A 274 -8.49 -13.74 7.53
CA ILE A 274 -7.51 -13.97 8.60
C ILE A 274 -8.22 -14.48 9.87
N ASN A 275 -9.32 -13.84 10.26
CA ASN A 275 -10.11 -14.26 11.42
C ASN A 275 -10.68 -15.68 11.25
N ALA A 276 -11.15 -16.01 10.05
CA ALA A 276 -11.62 -17.36 9.73
C ALA A 276 -10.49 -18.40 9.80
N CYS A 277 -9.27 -18.08 9.35
CA CYS A 277 -8.10 -18.96 9.53
C CYS A 277 -7.85 -19.26 11.02
N ASN A 278 -7.84 -18.23 11.87
CA ASN A 278 -7.65 -18.40 13.31
C ASN A 278 -8.75 -19.27 13.94
N LEU A 279 -10.00 -19.10 13.52
CA LEU A 279 -11.12 -19.92 14.01
C LEU A 279 -10.98 -21.39 13.61
N ILE A 280 -10.46 -21.67 12.41
CA ILE A 280 -10.20 -23.04 11.95
C ILE A 280 -9.11 -23.71 12.80
N GLU A 281 -8.08 -22.99 13.25
CA GLU A 281 -7.09 -23.52 14.19
C GLU A 281 -7.72 -23.96 15.51
N HIS A 282 -8.61 -23.14 16.08
CA HIS A 282 -9.35 -23.50 17.29
C HIS A 282 -10.29 -24.68 17.05
N LEU A 283 -10.92 -24.77 15.87
CA LEU A 283 -11.76 -25.90 15.50
C LEU A 283 -10.95 -27.20 15.43
N ASP A 284 -9.74 -27.18 14.85
CA ASP A 284 -8.85 -28.34 14.80
C ASP A 284 -8.47 -28.82 16.21
N GLN A 285 -8.12 -27.89 17.11
CA GLN A 285 -7.85 -28.19 18.52
C GLN A 285 -9.06 -28.82 19.21
N ALA A 286 -10.26 -28.27 18.98
CA ALA A 286 -11.50 -28.79 19.55
C ALA A 286 -11.84 -30.18 19.01
N ILE A 287 -11.67 -30.41 17.70
CA ILE A 287 -11.86 -31.74 17.08
C ILE A 287 -10.89 -32.74 17.70
N LEU A 288 -9.61 -32.40 17.83
CA LEU A 288 -8.62 -33.28 18.46
C LEU A 288 -8.98 -33.57 19.93
N ALA A 289 -9.38 -32.56 20.70
CA ALA A 289 -9.79 -32.76 22.09
C ALA A 289 -11.02 -33.69 22.20
N LYS A 290 -12.03 -33.51 21.34
CA LYS A 290 -13.19 -34.41 21.28
C LYS A 290 -12.81 -35.82 20.80
N ALA A 291 -11.84 -35.94 19.90
CA ALA A 291 -11.32 -37.22 19.45
C ALA A 291 -10.67 -38.00 20.61
N PHE A 292 -9.82 -37.34 21.39
CA PHE A 292 -9.17 -37.94 22.57
C PHE A 292 -10.16 -38.33 23.67
N ARG A 293 -11.28 -37.63 23.79
CA ARG A 293 -12.37 -37.98 24.72
C ARG A 293 -13.36 -39.02 24.17
N GLY A 294 -13.17 -39.48 22.93
CA GLY A 294 -14.09 -40.44 22.29
C GLY A 294 -15.45 -39.85 21.88
N GLU A 295 -15.63 -38.53 21.95
CA GLU A 295 -16.92 -37.85 21.72
C GLU A 295 -17.28 -37.69 20.22
N LEU A 296 -16.40 -38.12 19.31
CA LEU A 296 -16.59 -37.95 17.85
C LEU A 296 -17.32 -39.11 17.16
N VAL A 297 -17.54 -40.21 17.87
CA VAL A 297 -18.15 -41.45 17.35
C VAL A 297 -19.04 -42.03 18.45
N PRO A 298 -20.19 -42.67 18.13
CA PRO A 298 -20.96 -43.40 19.13
C PRO A 298 -20.06 -44.37 19.91
N GLN A 299 -20.15 -44.31 21.24
CA GLN A 299 -19.40 -45.21 22.14
C GLN A 299 -20.14 -46.53 22.26
N ASP A 300 -19.44 -47.66 22.18
CA ASP A 300 -20.02 -48.96 22.55
C ASP A 300 -20.00 -49.05 24.08
N ALA A 301 -21.12 -49.41 24.69
CA ALA A 301 -21.20 -49.59 26.15
C ALA A 301 -20.31 -50.74 26.65
N ASN A 302 -19.87 -51.62 25.74
CA ASN A 302 -18.95 -52.72 26.02
C ASN A 302 -17.47 -52.37 25.81
N ASP A 303 -17.15 -51.16 25.34
CA ASP A 303 -15.76 -50.73 25.15
C ASP A 303 -15.04 -50.60 26.50
N GLU A 304 -13.80 -51.09 26.57
CA GLU A 304 -12.99 -50.93 27.77
C GLU A 304 -12.68 -49.44 28.03
N PRO A 305 -12.81 -48.94 29.27
CA PRO A 305 -12.47 -47.56 29.56
C PRO A 305 -10.99 -47.28 29.28
N ALA A 306 -10.70 -46.14 28.64
CA ALA A 306 -9.32 -45.75 28.30
C ALA A 306 -8.37 -45.70 29.52
N SER A 307 -8.90 -45.52 30.73
CA SER A 307 -8.15 -45.60 31.98
C SER A 307 -7.51 -46.97 32.23
N VAL A 308 -8.21 -48.05 31.85
CA VAL A 308 -7.72 -49.43 32.00
C VAL A 308 -6.57 -49.72 31.05
N LEU A 309 -6.68 -49.24 29.80
CA LEU A 309 -5.61 -49.33 28.81
C LEU A 309 -4.37 -48.51 29.20
N LEU A 310 -4.56 -47.31 29.75
CA LEU A 310 -3.47 -46.46 30.24
C LEU A 310 -2.72 -47.10 31.41
N GLU A 311 -3.42 -47.76 32.32
CA GLU A 311 -2.78 -48.52 33.40
C GLU A 311 -1.97 -49.71 32.85
N ARG A 312 -2.50 -50.46 31.87
CA ARG A 312 -1.72 -51.50 31.18
C ARG A 312 -0.45 -50.95 30.53
N ILE A 313 -0.54 -49.83 29.81
CA ILE A 313 0.62 -49.19 29.17
C ILE A 313 1.64 -48.70 30.22
N LYS A 314 1.19 -48.18 31.37
CA LYS A 314 2.09 -47.79 32.47
C LYS A 314 2.79 -48.99 33.08
N VAL A 315 2.08 -50.09 33.28
CA VAL A 315 2.63 -51.35 33.81
C VAL A 315 3.65 -51.93 32.83
N ASP A 316 3.33 -52.00 31.54
CA ASP A 316 4.22 -52.50 30.50
C ASP A 316 5.46 -51.62 30.32
N ARG A 317 5.32 -50.29 30.41
CA ARG A 317 6.46 -49.35 30.35
C ARG A 317 7.36 -49.44 31.58
N ARG A 318 6.79 -49.72 32.77
CA ARG A 318 7.57 -49.98 33.99
C ARG A 318 8.30 -51.32 33.91
N ALA A 319 7.66 -52.34 33.31
CA ALA A 319 8.27 -53.65 33.10
C ALA A 319 9.40 -53.63 32.05
N ASN A 320 9.30 -52.77 31.03
CA ASN A 320 10.28 -52.64 29.94
C ASN A 320 11.29 -51.49 30.12
N ALA A 321 11.38 -50.87 31.30
CA ALA A 321 12.40 -49.85 31.57
C ALA A 321 13.78 -50.50 31.72
N GLN A 322 14.62 -50.44 30.67
CA GLN A 322 16.01 -50.86 30.77
C GLN A 322 16.81 -49.90 31.67
N PRO A 323 17.73 -50.40 32.53
CA PRO A 323 18.63 -49.54 33.29
C PRO A 323 19.63 -48.87 32.33
N GLY A 324 19.72 -47.53 32.41
CA GLY A 324 20.71 -46.75 31.65
C GLY A 324 22.16 -47.16 31.98
N PRO A 325 23.12 -46.89 31.07
CA PRO A 325 24.48 -47.41 31.18
C PRO A 325 25.20 -46.87 32.43
N GLN A 326 25.76 -47.80 33.22
CA GLN A 326 26.59 -47.50 34.39
C GLN A 326 27.85 -46.73 33.99
N ARG A 327 28.01 -45.51 34.51
CA ARG A 327 29.28 -44.76 34.46
C ARG A 327 30.35 -45.56 35.23
N ARG A 328 31.37 -46.09 34.52
CA ARG A 328 32.59 -46.60 35.15
C ARG A 328 33.35 -45.44 35.79
N ALA A 329 33.51 -45.50 37.11
CA ALA A 329 34.42 -44.63 37.84
C ALA A 329 35.86 -44.98 37.47
N SER A 330 36.63 -43.98 37.03
CA SER A 330 38.09 -44.06 36.90
C SER A 330 38.71 -44.08 38.29
N VAL A 331 39.24 -45.23 38.70
CA VAL A 331 40.06 -45.38 39.91
C VAL A 331 41.46 -44.86 39.60
N SER A 332 41.88 -43.88 40.39
CA SER A 332 43.26 -43.38 40.51
C SER A 332 44.13 -44.41 41.23
N SER A 333 45.33 -44.68 40.71
CA SER A 333 46.38 -45.35 41.47
C SER A 333 47.78 -44.91 41.03
N ARG A 334 48.38 -44.11 41.92
CA ARG A 334 49.81 -43.89 42.27
C ARG A 334 50.77 -43.35 41.21
#